data_AF-A0A4R6RHW0-F1
#
_entry.id   AF-A0A4R6RHW0-F1
#
_cell.length_a   1.000
_cell.length_b   1.000
_cell.length_c   1.000
_cell.angle_alpha   90.00
_cell.angle_beta   90.00
_cell.angle_gamma   90.00
#
_symmetry.space_group_name_H-M   'P 1'
#
loop_
_entity.id
_entity.type
_entity.pdbx_description
1 polymer ?
#
loop_
_entity_poly.entity_id
_entity_poly.type
_entity_poly.pdbx_seq_one_letter_code
_entity_poly.pdbx_strand_id
1 'polypeptide(L)'
;MKLNQTAVAATLMCACAGAFAQAAATSSVTLYGTIDQYLNYMSSSSGAKIKSVSDGAFLRSRIGLKGTEDIGGGMASSSSWKAP
;
A
#
# COMPACT_ATOMS: atom_id res chain seq x y z
N MET A 1 -29.06 -2.93 -50.50
CA MET A 1 -27.94 -3.57 -49.78
C MET A 1 -28.50 -4.15 -48.49
N LYS A 2 -28.73 -5.47 -48.42
CA LYS A 2 -29.30 -6.11 -47.20
C LYS A 2 -28.15 -6.33 -46.22
N LEU A 3 -28.18 -5.70 -45.05
CA LEU A 3 -27.18 -5.97 -44.02
C LEU A 3 -27.33 -7.42 -43.55
N ASN A 4 -26.21 -8.13 -43.55
CA ASN A 4 -26.09 -9.48 -43.02
C ASN A 4 -26.29 -9.42 -41.49
N GLN A 5 -27.50 -9.74 -41.03
CA GLN A 5 -27.85 -9.71 -39.61
C GLN A 5 -27.01 -10.66 -38.76
N THR A 6 -26.54 -11.78 -39.31
CA THR A 6 -25.68 -12.73 -38.56
C THR A 6 -24.26 -12.19 -38.37
N ALA A 7 -23.71 -11.49 -39.36
CA ALA A 7 -22.42 -10.80 -39.21
C ALA A 7 -22.49 -9.64 -38.22
N VAL A 8 -23.59 -8.87 -38.22
CA VAL A 8 -23.81 -7.79 -37.24
C VAL A 8 -23.92 -8.36 -35.83
N ALA A 9 -24.69 -9.44 -35.63
CA ALA A 9 -24.83 -10.08 -34.33
C ALA A 9 -23.50 -10.66 -33.80
N ALA A 10 -22.72 -11.31 -34.66
CA ALA A 10 -21.40 -11.85 -34.30
C ALA A 10 -20.42 -10.72 -33.90
N THR A 11 -20.42 -9.60 -34.63
CA THR A 11 -19.57 -8.45 -34.33
C THR A 11 -19.96 -7.79 -33.00
N LEU A 12 -21.27 -7.68 -32.71
CA LEU A 12 -21.75 -7.18 -31.42
C LEU A 12 -21.35 -8.10 -30.26
N MET A 13 -21.48 -9.42 -30.39
CA MET A 13 -21.10 -10.35 -29.33
C MET A 13 -19.59 -10.33 -29.03
N CYS A 14 -18.74 -10.25 -30.06
CA CYS A 14 -17.29 -10.11 -29.86
C CYS A 14 -16.92 -8.76 -29.22
N ALA A 15 -17.62 -7.68 -29.59
CA ALA A 15 -17.40 -6.36 -28.98
C ALA A 15 -17.79 -6.34 -27.48
N CYS A 16 -18.85 -7.05 -27.09
CA CYS A 16 -19.29 -7.15 -25.70
C CYS A 16 -18.38 -8.05 -24.85
N ALA A 17 -17.79 -9.10 -25.42
CA ALA A 17 -16.94 -10.04 -24.68
C ALA A 17 -15.64 -9.40 -24.14
N GLY A 18 -15.09 -8.40 -24.84
CA GLY A 18 -13.90 -7.66 -24.39
C GLY A 18 -14.17 -6.72 -23.21
N ALA A 19 -15.41 -6.30 -22.99
CA ALA A 19 -15.77 -5.37 -21.91
C ALA A 19 -15.81 -6.05 -20.52
N PHE A 20 -15.99 -7.37 -20.46
CA PHE A 20 -16.05 -8.14 -19.21
C PHE A 20 -14.72 -8.79 -18.81
N ALA A 21 -13.66 -8.59 -19.60
CA ALA A 21 -12.30 -9.00 -19.23
C ALA A 21 -11.66 -8.00 -18.24
N GLN A 22 -12.39 -7.57 -17.21
CA GLN A 22 -11.78 -6.94 -16.05
C GLN A 22 -11.17 -8.05 -15.23
N ALA A 23 -9.84 -8.20 -15.34
CA ALA A 23 -9.04 -9.00 -14.43
C ALA A 23 -9.49 -8.69 -13.00
N ALA A 24 -9.57 -9.73 -12.15
CA ALA A 24 -9.88 -9.54 -10.74
C ALA A 24 -8.86 -8.57 -10.12
N ALA A 25 -9.27 -7.31 -9.96
CA ALA A 25 -8.46 -6.25 -9.41
C ALA A 25 -7.94 -6.71 -8.05
N THR A 26 -6.63 -6.93 -7.96
CA THR A 26 -6.00 -7.42 -6.75
C THR A 26 -5.51 -6.22 -5.94
N SER A 27 -6.05 -6.09 -4.73
CA SER A 27 -5.69 -5.02 -3.79
C SER A 27 -4.97 -5.61 -2.58
N SER A 28 -3.95 -4.91 -2.09
CA SER A 28 -3.19 -5.33 -0.91
C SER A 28 -2.91 -4.15 0.02
N VAL A 29 -2.88 -4.44 1.32
CA VAL A 29 -2.45 -3.51 2.36
C VAL A 29 -1.35 -4.18 3.18
N THR A 30 -0.20 -3.52 3.28
CA THR A 30 0.92 -3.96 4.10
C THR A 30 1.03 -3.09 5.34
N LEU A 31 0.91 -3.70 6.52
CA LEU A 31 1.30 -3.08 7.79
C LEU A 31 2.80 -3.26 7.98
N TYR A 32 3.50 -2.16 8.25
CA TYR A 32 4.95 -2.15 8.42
C TYR A 32 5.38 -1.14 9.47
N GLY A 33 6.57 -1.34 10.05
CA GLY A 33 7.08 -0.44 11.08
C GLY A 33 8.45 -0.87 11.58
N THR A 34 9.03 -0.03 12.43
CA THR A 34 10.27 -0.31 13.16
C THR A 34 10.04 0.00 14.64
N ILE A 35 10.65 -0.81 15.51
CA ILE A 35 10.66 -0.60 16.96
C ILE A 35 12.12 -0.52 17.39
N ASP A 36 12.50 0.60 17.97
CA ASP A 36 13.83 0.86 18.51
C ASP A 36 13.69 1.47 19.92
N GLN A 37 14.01 0.66 20.93
CA GLN A 37 14.01 1.08 22.32
C GLN A 37 15.38 0.81 22.92
N TYR A 38 15.81 1.70 23.81
CA TYR A 38 17.05 1.54 24.54
C TYR A 38 16.92 2.01 25.98
N LEU A 39 17.78 1.46 26.84
CA LEU A 39 17.94 1.91 28.22
C LEU A 39 18.92 3.08 28.24
N ASN A 40 18.48 4.20 28.79
CA ASN A 40 19.27 5.41 28.92
C ASN A 40 19.72 5.59 30.38
N TYR A 41 21.03 5.76 30.57
CA TYR A 41 21.63 6.17 31.83
C TYR A 41 22.49 7.41 31.59
N MET A 42 22.11 8.52 32.20
CA MET A 42 22.84 9.79 32.10
C MET A 42 23.16 10.31 33.49
N SER A 43 24.36 10.87 33.65
CA SER A 43 24.78 11.54 34.88
C SER A 43 25.37 12.92 34.57
N SER A 44 25.00 13.91 35.37
CA SER A 44 25.54 15.27 35.32
C SER A 44 26.67 15.46 36.34
N SER A 45 27.55 16.44 36.09
CA SER A 45 28.57 16.90 37.03
C SER A 45 27.99 17.48 38.32
N SER A 46 26.73 17.95 38.30
CA SER A 46 25.99 18.39 39.50
C SER A 46 25.48 17.23 40.37
N GLY A 47 25.69 15.98 39.96
CA GLY A 47 25.21 14.78 40.68
C GLY A 47 23.82 14.30 40.27
N ALA A 48 23.11 15.03 39.40
CA ALA A 48 21.82 14.58 38.86
C ALA A 48 21.98 13.32 37.99
N LYS A 49 21.01 12.39 38.09
CA LYS A 49 21.02 11.12 37.35
C LYS A 49 19.67 10.89 36.70
N ILE A 50 19.67 10.42 35.45
CA ILE A 50 18.48 10.01 34.71
C ILE A 50 18.62 8.54 34.34
N LYS A 51 17.55 7.78 34.61
CA LYS A 51 17.34 6.41 34.16
C LYS A 51 16.01 6.37 33.43
N SER A 52 16.04 6.10 32.13
CA SER A 52 14.82 6.07 31.32
C SER A 52 14.86 4.95 30.29
N VAL A 53 13.69 4.49 29.86
CA VAL A 53 13.55 3.82 28.57
C VAL A 53 13.31 4.92 27.54
N SER A 54 14.01 4.87 26.43
CA SER A 54 13.98 5.91 25.42
C SER A 54 13.96 5.30 24.03
N ASP A 55 13.45 6.08 23.07
CA ASP A 55 13.18 5.62 21.71
C ASP A 55 14.21 6.17 20.73
N GLY A 56 14.55 5.38 19.71
CA GLY A 56 15.29 5.86 18.54
C GLY A 56 16.77 6.16 18.77
N ALA A 57 17.51 5.23 19.40
CA ALA A 57 18.97 5.32 19.47
C ALA A 57 19.62 5.22 18.08
N PHE A 58 19.07 4.40 17.20
CA PHE A 58 19.57 4.15 15.85
C PHE A 58 18.55 4.53 14.77
N LEU A 59 17.28 4.17 14.96
CA LEU A 59 16.18 4.43 14.04
C LEU A 59 14.94 4.87 14.84
N ARG A 60 14.26 5.94 14.45
CA ARG A 60 12.97 6.31 15.07
C ARG A 60 11.96 5.16 14.99
N SER A 61 11.34 4.76 16.10
CA SER A 61 10.17 3.86 16.05
C SER A 61 9.05 4.51 15.24
N ARG A 62 8.31 3.69 14.49
CA ARG A 62 7.24 4.15 13.61
C ARG A 62 6.37 3.00 13.17
N ILE A 63 5.14 3.32 12.81
CA ILE A 63 4.18 2.38 12.21
C ILE A 63 3.60 2.99 10.93
N GLY A 64 3.22 2.16 9.96
CA GLY A 64 2.67 2.63 8.70
C GLY A 64 1.89 1.58 7.95
N LEU A 65 1.09 2.05 7.01
CA LEU A 65 0.31 1.23 6.09
C LEU A 65 0.71 1.59 4.66
N LYS A 66 0.91 0.59 3.81
CA LYS A 66 1.11 0.77 2.38
C LYS A 66 0.01 0.04 1.62
N GLY A 67 -0.76 0.77 0.82
CA GLY A 67 -1.79 0.22 -0.05
C GLY A 67 -1.30 0.11 -1.49
N THR A 68 -1.73 -0.93 -2.19
CA THR A 68 -1.62 -1.04 -3.64
C THR A 68 -2.92 -1.61 -4.17
N GLU A 69 -3.49 -0.94 -5.17
CA GLU A 69 -4.76 -1.29 -5.79
C GLU A 69 -4.54 -1.40 -7.30
N ASP A 70 -4.80 -2.58 -7.86
CA ASP A 70 -4.94 -2.74 -9.31
C ASP A 70 -6.25 -2.07 -9.73
N ILE A 71 -6.17 -1.07 -10.60
CA ILE A 71 -7.33 -0.32 -11.11
C ILE A 71 -7.76 -0.80 -12.51
N GLY A 72 -7.23 -1.93 -12.96
CA GLY A 72 -7.49 -2.54 -14.25
C GLY A 72 -6.62 -1.95 -15.38
N GLY A 73 -6.69 -2.59 -16.55
CA GLY A 73 -5.97 -2.12 -17.74
C GLY A 73 -4.44 -2.11 -17.61
N GLY A 74 -3.89 -2.88 -16.68
CA GLY A 74 -2.45 -2.93 -16.40
C GLY A 74 -1.93 -1.77 -15.55
N MET A 75 -2.81 -0.96 -14.96
CA MET A 75 -2.46 0.20 -14.14
C MET A 75 -2.66 -0.11 -12.65
N ALA A 76 -1.84 0.49 -11.79
CA ALA A 76 -1.97 0.36 -10.34
C ALA A 76 -1.87 1.73 -9.65
N SER A 77 -2.65 1.88 -8.58
CA SER A 77 -2.57 3.01 -7.65
C SER A 77 -1.84 2.58 -6.38
N SER A 78 -1.05 3.48 -5.80
CA SER A 78 -0.31 3.22 -4.55
C SER A 78 -0.52 4.34 -3.54
N SER A 79 -0.74 3.97 -2.28
CA SER A 79 -0.87 4.92 -1.17
C SER A 79 0.01 4.51 0.01
N SER A 80 0.46 5.48 0.80
CA SER A 80 1.25 5.21 1.99
C SER A 80 0.92 6.19 3.12
N TRP A 81 0.79 5.66 4.33
CA TRP A 81 0.67 6.42 5.56
C TRP A 81 1.71 5.94 6.59
N LYS A 82 2.17 6.86 7.43
CA LYS A 82 3.20 6.60 8.46
C LYS A 82 3.02 7.53 9.65
N ALA A 83 3.01 6.96 10.85
CA ALA A 83 3.07 7.68 12.12
C ALA A 83 4.42 7.46 12.83
N PRO A 84 4.89 8.45 13.60
CA PRO A 84 6.01 8.29 14.53
C PRO A 84 5.65 7.43 15.74
#